data_AF-A0A2E6QEW9-F1
#
_entry.id   AF-A0A2E6QEW9-F1
#
_cell.length_a   1.000
_cell.length_b   1.000
_cell.length_c   1.000
_cell.angle_alpha   90.00
_cell.angle_beta   90.00
_cell.angle_gamma   90.00
#
_symmetry.space_group_name_H-M   'P 1'
#
loop_
_entity.id
_entity.type
_entity.pdbx_description
1 polymer ?
#
loop_
_entity_poly.entity_id
_entity_poly.type
_entity_poly.pdbx_seq_one_letter_code
_entity_poly.pdbx_strand_id
1 'polypeptide(L)'
;MSPNISAAFSEWSRALVSMIVVRLSIPVPVYPRLRARCSINATTGAAPSERCRYPQPGPRLNSGATARITKGDGAAMRSHSPAQAMGKQNTGELQMFVLGRRTAGAVIAGAVMMAGLSVAGAADEPANIIKYRQNVMKANGGHISAIAAIAKGDVSFMDQAEDHARAMAATAGDILPLFPEGSDTGADHRSLPAIWTDWAGFEKAAKAYEDAMPALVEAAASGDRAALGGALRDVGQACKGCHDDFREDK
;
A
#
# COMPACT_ATOMS: atom_id res chain seq x y z
N MET A 1 -11.91 -56.57 1.43
CA MET A 1 -11.77 -55.70 0.24
C MET A 1 -11.37 -54.31 0.71
N SER A 2 -10.13 -53.89 0.48
CA SER A 2 -9.64 -52.55 0.80
C SER A 2 -9.48 -51.77 -0.51
N PRO A 3 -9.97 -50.52 -0.62
CA PRO A 3 -9.82 -49.74 -1.85
C PRO A 3 -8.39 -49.18 -1.97
N ASN A 4 -7.92 -49.14 -3.22
CA ASN A 4 -6.57 -48.82 -3.64
C ASN A 4 -6.37 -47.29 -3.70
N ILE A 5 -5.64 -46.74 -2.72
CA ILE A 5 -5.42 -45.29 -2.49
C ILE A 5 -4.55 -44.65 -3.60
N SER A 6 -3.86 -45.45 -4.41
CA SER A 6 -2.91 -44.95 -5.41
C SER A 6 -3.57 -44.30 -6.65
N ALA A 7 -4.84 -44.59 -6.93
CA ALA A 7 -5.53 -44.02 -8.09
C ALA A 7 -5.94 -42.55 -7.87
N ALA A 8 -6.28 -42.17 -6.63
CA ALA A 8 -6.80 -40.85 -6.28
C ALA A 8 -5.74 -39.73 -6.37
N PHE A 9 -4.46 -40.04 -6.19
CA PHE A 9 -3.38 -39.04 -6.25
C PHE A 9 -3.03 -38.58 -7.68
N SER A 10 -3.39 -39.37 -8.70
CA SER A 10 -2.98 -39.10 -10.09
C SER A 10 -3.90 -38.12 -10.84
N GLU A 11 -5.12 -37.91 -10.36
CA GLU A 11 -6.09 -36.96 -10.95
C GLU A 11 -5.93 -35.55 -10.37
N TRP A 12 -5.52 -35.40 -9.11
CA TRP A 12 -5.29 -34.10 -8.47
C TRP A 12 -4.07 -33.35 -9.04
N SER A 13 -3.04 -34.06 -9.49
CA SER A 13 -1.84 -33.43 -10.06
C SER A 13 -2.09 -32.78 -11.42
N ARG A 14 -3.04 -33.28 -12.21
CA ARG A 14 -3.39 -32.71 -13.52
C ARG A 14 -4.27 -31.45 -13.40
N ALA A 15 -5.08 -31.35 -12.35
CA ALA A 15 -5.93 -30.18 -12.10
C ALA A 15 -5.12 -28.95 -11.64
N LEU A 16 -4.06 -29.14 -10.85
CA LEU A 16 -3.22 -28.04 -10.35
C LEU A 16 -2.35 -27.39 -11.42
N VAL A 17 -1.87 -28.15 -12.41
CA VAL A 17 -1.03 -27.60 -13.50
C VAL A 17 -1.85 -26.71 -14.45
N SER A 18 -3.15 -26.95 -14.60
CA SER A 18 -4.02 -26.15 -15.50
C SER A 18 -4.45 -24.80 -14.88
N MET A 19 -4.48 -24.69 -13.55
CA MET A 19 -4.82 -23.41 -12.87
C MET A 19 -3.68 -22.40 -12.83
N ILE A 20 -2.42 -22.81 -13.06
CA ILE A 20 -1.25 -21.92 -13.08
C ILE A 20 -1.17 -21.09 -14.37
N VAL A 21 -1.75 -21.57 -15.49
CA VAL A 21 -1.58 -20.94 -16.81
C VAL A 21 -2.59 -19.81 -17.09
N VAL A 22 -3.68 -19.70 -16.33
CA VAL A 22 -4.76 -18.71 -16.60
C VAL A 22 -4.57 -17.37 -15.88
N ARG A 23 -3.63 -17.26 -14.93
CA ARG A 23 -3.47 -16.06 -14.08
C ARG A 23 -2.48 -15.01 -14.59
N LEU A 24 -1.98 -15.13 -15.84
CA LEU A 24 -0.95 -14.25 -16.40
C LEU A 24 -1.44 -13.19 -17.40
N SER A 25 -2.76 -12.96 -17.52
CA SER A 25 -3.32 -12.11 -18.58
C SER A 25 -4.20 -10.95 -18.09
N ILE A 26 -4.07 -10.51 -16.83
CA ILE A 26 -4.79 -9.31 -16.36
C ILE A 26 -3.97 -8.06 -16.78
N PRO A 27 -4.51 -7.18 -17.65
CA PRO A 27 -3.84 -5.94 -17.99
C PRO A 27 -3.78 -5.01 -16.77
N VAL A 28 -2.56 -4.68 -16.35
CA VAL A 28 -2.32 -3.68 -15.31
C VAL A 28 -2.77 -2.31 -15.86
N PRO A 29 -3.70 -1.58 -15.20
CA PRO A 29 -4.05 -0.24 -15.63
C PRO A 29 -2.84 0.68 -15.48
N VAL A 30 -2.35 1.19 -16.61
CA VAL A 30 -1.30 2.21 -16.68
C VAL A 30 -1.94 3.53 -16.25
N TYR A 31 -1.81 3.90 -14.99
CA TYR A 31 -2.13 5.25 -14.56
C TYR A 31 -1.11 6.22 -15.15
N PRO A 32 -1.54 7.28 -15.86
CA PRO A 32 -0.62 8.31 -16.32
C PRO A 32 0.00 8.97 -15.08
N ARG A 33 1.33 8.88 -14.95
CA ARG A 33 2.08 9.67 -13.97
C ARG A 33 1.79 11.14 -14.25
N LEU A 34 0.89 11.74 -13.47
CA LEU A 34 0.75 13.19 -13.37
C LEU A 34 2.06 13.70 -12.76
N ARG A 35 3.03 14.00 -13.64
CA ARG A 35 4.19 14.81 -13.27
C ARG A 35 3.64 16.18 -12.93
N ALA A 36 3.48 16.48 -11.65
CA ALA A 36 3.41 17.86 -11.21
C ALA A 36 4.70 18.55 -11.69
N ARG A 37 4.60 19.35 -12.76
CA ARG A 37 5.69 20.22 -13.17
C ARG A 37 5.75 21.35 -12.12
N CYS A 38 6.55 21.17 -11.08
CA CYS A 38 7.06 22.31 -10.33
C CYS A 38 7.99 23.09 -11.26
N SER A 39 7.46 24.16 -11.86
CA SER A 39 8.29 25.14 -12.56
C SER A 39 8.99 25.98 -11.50
N ILE A 40 10.25 25.69 -11.24
CA ILE A 40 11.12 26.52 -10.40
C ILE A 40 11.54 27.70 -11.29
N ASN A 41 10.87 28.85 -11.16
CA ASN A 41 11.33 30.07 -11.82
C ASN A 41 12.36 30.75 -10.91
N ALA A 42 13.63 30.66 -11.26
CA ALA A 42 14.78 31.05 -10.43
C ALA A 42 15.07 32.57 -10.43
N THR A 43 14.05 33.43 -10.42
CA THR A 43 14.25 34.90 -10.51
C THR A 43 13.58 35.72 -9.43
N THR A 44 12.95 35.13 -8.42
CA THR A 44 12.48 35.89 -7.25
C THR A 44 12.80 35.13 -5.96
N GLY A 45 13.73 35.67 -5.16
CA GLY A 45 14.18 35.13 -3.88
C GLY A 45 13.11 35.21 -2.77
N ALA A 46 12.03 34.45 -2.90
CA ALA A 46 10.99 34.30 -1.88
C ALA A 46 10.90 32.84 -1.38
N ALA A 47 10.76 32.67 -0.06
CA ALA A 47 10.79 31.40 0.67
C ALA A 47 9.68 30.38 0.26
N PRO A 48 9.84 29.07 0.55
CA PRO A 48 9.10 28.00 -0.16
C PRO A 48 7.69 27.66 0.35
N SER A 49 7.06 28.42 1.24
CA SER A 49 5.85 27.93 1.95
C SER A 49 4.49 28.22 1.32
N GLU A 50 4.39 28.93 0.19
CA GLU A 50 3.07 29.45 -0.27
C GLU A 50 2.57 28.99 -1.66
N ARG A 51 3.21 28.04 -2.34
CA ARG A 51 2.86 27.78 -3.76
C ARG A 51 2.63 26.32 -4.18
N CYS A 52 2.03 25.51 -3.31
CA CYS A 52 1.36 24.28 -3.72
C CYS A 52 -0.14 24.39 -3.44
N ARG A 53 -0.86 25.12 -4.31
CA ARG A 53 -2.33 25.15 -4.29
C ARG A 53 -2.83 23.92 -5.06
N TYR A 54 -3.43 22.96 -4.37
CA TYR A 54 -4.11 21.81 -5.00
C TYR A 54 -5.19 22.33 -5.96
N PRO A 55 -5.33 21.78 -7.18
CA PRO A 55 -6.42 22.18 -8.07
C PRO A 55 -7.75 21.76 -7.42
N GLN A 56 -8.60 22.75 -7.14
CA GLN A 56 -9.97 22.50 -6.71
C GLN A 56 -10.75 21.84 -7.85
N PRO A 57 -11.56 20.79 -7.59
CA PRO A 57 -12.41 20.20 -8.62
C PRO A 57 -13.43 21.23 -9.10
N GLY A 58 -13.45 21.49 -10.41
CA GLY A 58 -14.38 22.43 -11.06
C GLY A 58 -15.85 21.99 -10.93
N PRO A 59 -16.79 22.92 -11.13
CA PRO A 59 -18.22 22.64 -11.00
C PRO A 59 -18.69 21.60 -12.03
N ARG A 60 -19.48 20.63 -11.57
CA ARG A 60 -20.14 19.61 -12.39
C ARG A 60 -21.03 20.29 -13.44
N LEU A 61 -20.71 20.13 -14.72
CA LEU A 61 -21.58 20.52 -15.81
C LEU A 61 -22.78 19.58 -15.86
N ASN A 62 -23.97 20.15 -15.73
CA ASN A 62 -25.26 19.49 -15.86
C ASN A 62 -25.48 19.08 -17.33
N SER A 63 -25.89 17.83 -17.56
CA SER A 63 -26.16 17.27 -18.88
C SER A 63 -27.44 17.88 -19.46
N GLY A 64 -27.30 18.80 -20.42
CA GLY A 64 -28.44 19.36 -21.11
C GLY A 64 -28.10 20.48 -22.09
N ALA A 65 -27.28 20.22 -23.12
CA ALA A 65 -27.19 21.10 -24.28
C ALA A 65 -26.64 20.34 -25.50
N THR A 66 -27.48 20.15 -26.50
CA THR A 66 -27.11 19.65 -27.82
C THR A 66 -26.44 20.77 -28.63
N ALA A 67 -25.13 20.67 -28.85
CA ALA A 67 -24.40 21.61 -29.71
C ALA A 67 -24.10 20.97 -31.08
N ARG A 68 -24.63 21.64 -32.11
CA ARG A 68 -24.59 21.29 -33.53
C ARG A 68 -23.23 21.72 -34.12
N ILE A 69 -22.48 20.79 -34.69
CA ILE A 69 -21.23 21.09 -35.40
C ILE A 69 -21.56 21.60 -36.80
N THR A 70 -21.11 22.80 -37.15
CA THR A 70 -21.06 23.27 -38.54
C THR A 70 -19.60 23.30 -39.00
N LYS A 71 -19.42 22.88 -40.25
CA LYS A 71 -18.20 22.82 -41.02
C LYS A 71 -17.98 24.19 -41.68
N GLY A 72 -16.76 24.71 -41.63
CA GLY A 72 -16.40 25.97 -42.29
C GLY A 72 -14.92 25.98 -42.67
N ASP A 73 -14.69 26.25 -43.95
CA ASP A 73 -13.46 26.07 -44.71
C ASP A 73 -12.35 27.10 -44.40
N GLY A 74 -11.14 26.80 -44.88
CA GLY A 74 -9.90 27.48 -44.54
C GLY A 74 -9.61 28.80 -45.25
N ALA A 75 -8.48 29.42 -44.87
CA ALA A 75 -7.74 30.37 -45.68
C ALA A 75 -6.32 30.53 -45.14
N ALA A 76 -5.35 30.46 -46.04
CA ALA A 76 -3.92 30.63 -45.82
C ALA A 76 -3.52 32.12 -45.82
N MET A 77 -2.49 32.49 -45.06
CA MET A 77 -1.53 33.55 -45.42
C MET A 77 -0.34 33.51 -44.43
N ARG A 78 0.85 33.11 -44.90
CA ARG A 78 1.94 33.95 -45.45
C ARG A 78 2.98 34.32 -44.39
N SER A 79 4.16 33.72 -44.58
CA SER A 79 5.52 34.28 -44.47
C SER A 79 5.71 35.55 -43.62
N HIS A 80 6.67 35.50 -42.69
CA HIS A 80 7.95 36.22 -42.79
C HIS A 80 8.96 35.68 -41.77
N SER A 81 10.16 35.41 -42.26
CA SER A 81 11.41 35.31 -41.49
C SER A 81 12.23 36.55 -41.85
N PRO A 82 13.07 37.07 -40.96
CA PRO A 82 14.49 36.83 -41.19
C PRO A 82 15.34 36.62 -39.93
N ALA A 83 16.34 35.75 -40.11
CA ALA A 83 17.74 35.83 -39.69
C ALA A 83 18.12 36.60 -38.41
N GLN A 84 18.88 35.95 -37.54
CA GLN A 84 20.23 36.40 -37.17
C GLN A 84 21.05 35.33 -36.39
N ALA A 85 22.33 35.24 -36.80
CA ALA A 85 23.55 34.84 -36.08
C ALA A 85 23.63 33.44 -35.44
N MET A 86 24.29 32.45 -36.07
CA MET A 86 25.76 32.21 -36.11
C MET A 86 26.45 32.14 -34.74
N GLY A 87 26.59 30.91 -34.23
CA GLY A 87 27.46 30.53 -33.11
C GLY A 87 28.18 29.22 -33.44
N LYS A 88 29.43 29.38 -33.85
CA LYS A 88 30.39 28.42 -34.43
C LYS A 88 31.09 27.58 -33.35
N GLN A 89 30.91 26.25 -33.27
CA GLN A 89 31.81 25.23 -32.66
C GLN A 89 31.36 23.83 -33.11
N ASN A 90 32.15 22.80 -33.40
CA ASN A 90 33.56 22.59 -33.65
C ASN A 90 33.63 21.34 -34.53
N THR A 91 34.51 21.37 -35.53
CA THR A 91 34.87 20.26 -36.41
C THR A 91 35.73 19.25 -35.65
N GLY A 92 35.30 17.99 -35.64
CA GLY A 92 36.12 16.83 -35.31
C GLY A 92 35.66 15.66 -36.18
N GLU A 93 36.44 15.38 -37.22
CA GLU A 93 36.32 14.27 -38.17
C GLU A 93 36.01 12.92 -37.50
N LEU A 94 35.07 12.13 -38.00
CA LEU A 94 35.23 11.17 -39.11
C LEU A 94 36.43 10.22 -38.96
N GLN A 95 36.20 9.09 -38.29
CA GLN A 95 36.88 7.84 -38.61
C GLN A 95 35.85 6.71 -38.63
N MET A 96 35.54 6.29 -39.86
CA MET A 96 34.88 5.05 -40.20
C MET A 96 35.70 3.86 -39.70
N PHE A 97 35.08 2.95 -38.94
CA PHE A 97 35.50 1.56 -38.89
C PHE A 97 34.28 0.67 -39.09
N VAL A 98 34.02 0.37 -40.37
CA VAL A 98 33.20 -0.76 -40.82
C VAL A 98 34.10 -1.99 -40.82
N LEU A 99 34.01 -2.82 -39.79
CA LEU A 99 34.43 -4.22 -39.75
C LEU A 99 33.46 -4.87 -38.74
N GLY A 100 32.62 -5.84 -39.07
CA GLY A 100 32.94 -7.03 -39.82
C GLY A 100 32.84 -8.22 -38.85
N ARG A 101 31.67 -8.86 -38.84
CA ARG A 101 31.34 -10.24 -38.41
C ARG A 101 32.47 -11.08 -37.76
N ARG A 102 32.10 -11.70 -36.63
CA ARG A 102 32.56 -12.99 -36.04
C ARG A 102 33.49 -12.87 -34.83
N THR A 103 32.92 -13.12 -33.65
CA THR A 103 33.37 -14.17 -32.72
C THR A 103 32.22 -14.51 -31.76
N ALA A 104 31.36 -15.44 -32.16
CA ALA A 104 30.67 -16.29 -31.21
C ALA A 104 31.69 -17.33 -30.75
N GLY A 105 32.02 -17.36 -29.46
CA GLY A 105 32.96 -18.35 -28.93
C GLY A 105 33.54 -17.99 -27.57
N ALA A 106 32.96 -18.62 -26.54
CA ALA A 106 33.61 -19.03 -25.30
C ALA A 106 34.20 -17.94 -24.37
N VAL A 107 33.36 -17.45 -23.45
CA VAL A 107 33.75 -17.31 -22.03
C VAL A 107 32.58 -17.82 -21.17
N ILE A 108 32.42 -19.14 -21.12
CA ILE A 108 31.63 -19.83 -20.08
C ILE A 108 32.66 -20.37 -19.09
N ALA A 109 33.14 -19.54 -18.18
CA ALA A 109 33.93 -19.96 -17.01
C ALA A 109 34.02 -18.78 -16.04
N GLY A 110 33.13 -18.72 -15.05
CA GLY A 110 33.18 -17.67 -14.02
C GLY A 110 31.89 -17.38 -13.27
N ALA A 111 30.88 -18.27 -13.32
CA ALA A 111 29.61 -18.05 -12.64
C ALA A 111 29.21 -19.26 -11.77
N VAL A 112 30.11 -19.74 -10.90
CA VAL A 112 29.77 -20.74 -9.87
C VAL A 112 30.61 -20.50 -8.62
N MET A 113 30.31 -19.45 -7.86
CA MET A 113 30.60 -19.35 -6.42
C MET A 113 29.84 -18.16 -5.85
N MET A 114 28.50 -18.24 -5.86
CA MET A 114 27.66 -17.46 -4.94
C MET A 114 26.35 -18.20 -4.65
N ALA A 115 26.46 -19.52 -4.47
CA ALA A 115 25.40 -20.35 -3.90
C ALA A 115 25.83 -20.68 -2.47
N GLY A 116 25.23 -20.03 -1.47
CA GLY A 116 25.50 -20.40 -0.08
C GLY A 116 25.26 -19.38 1.01
N LEU A 117 24.70 -18.19 0.76
CA LEU A 117 23.97 -17.52 1.85
C LEU A 117 22.61 -18.19 1.97
N SER A 118 22.63 -19.39 2.56
CA SER A 118 21.49 -19.87 3.33
C SER A 118 21.29 -18.82 4.41
N VAL A 119 20.32 -17.91 4.23
CA VAL A 119 19.72 -17.24 5.38
C VAL A 119 18.99 -18.37 6.12
N ALA A 120 19.73 -19.10 6.95
CA ALA A 120 19.14 -19.78 8.07
C ALA A 120 18.39 -18.67 8.82
N GLY A 121 17.06 -18.73 8.83
CA GLY A 121 16.23 -17.74 9.50
C GLY A 121 16.68 -17.67 10.96
N ALA A 122 17.42 -16.62 11.30
CA ALA A 122 17.68 -16.30 12.68
C ALA A 122 16.30 -16.07 13.31
N ALA A 123 15.94 -16.85 14.32
CA ALA A 123 14.73 -16.59 15.08
C ALA A 123 14.80 -15.16 15.61
N ASP A 124 13.73 -14.38 15.42
CA ASP A 124 13.67 -13.01 15.90
C ASP A 124 13.85 -13.00 17.43
N GLU A 125 14.68 -12.08 17.92
CA GLU A 125 14.89 -11.92 19.36
C GLU A 125 13.57 -11.55 20.04
N PRO A 126 13.14 -12.23 21.13
CA PRO A 126 11.87 -11.97 21.80
C PRO A 126 11.63 -10.50 22.13
N ALA A 127 12.68 -9.80 22.56
CA ALA A 127 12.65 -8.36 22.84
C ALA A 127 12.23 -7.51 21.64
N ASN A 128 12.63 -7.88 20.43
CA ASN A 128 12.28 -7.16 19.21
C ASN A 128 10.82 -7.42 18.81
N ILE A 129 10.33 -8.65 19.00
CA ILE A 129 8.92 -9.01 18.78
C ILE A 129 8.02 -8.21 19.74
N ILE A 130 8.40 -8.14 21.03
CA ILE A 130 7.68 -7.36 22.05
C ILE A 130 7.59 -5.88 21.64
N LYS A 131 8.71 -5.27 21.25
CA LYS A 131 8.72 -3.87 20.80
C LYS A 131 7.88 -3.68 19.54
N TYR A 132 7.95 -4.61 18.59
CA TYR A 132 7.19 -4.55 17.35
C TYR A 132 5.68 -4.57 17.61
N ARG A 133 5.18 -5.55 18.39
CA ARG A 133 3.75 -5.63 18.73
C ARG A 133 3.26 -4.40 19.50
N GLN A 134 4.08 -3.87 20.41
CA GLN A 134 3.75 -2.62 21.13
C GLN A 134 3.61 -1.42 20.18
N ASN A 135 4.47 -1.32 19.17
CA ASN A 135 4.38 -0.24 18.17
C ASN A 135 3.14 -0.36 17.28
N VAL A 136 2.79 -1.58 16.85
CA VAL A 136 1.54 -1.82 16.10
C VAL A 136 0.33 -1.41 16.95
N MET A 137 0.26 -1.87 18.20
CA MET A 137 -0.84 -1.51 19.11
C MET A 137 -0.89 -0.01 19.43
N LYS A 138 0.27 0.65 19.53
CA LYS A 138 0.36 2.10 19.72
C LYS A 138 -0.14 2.87 18.50
N ALA A 139 0.19 2.42 17.29
CA ALA A 139 -0.33 3.00 16.05
C ALA A 139 -1.86 2.88 16.01
N ASN A 140 -2.40 1.70 16.29
CA ASN A 140 -3.86 1.48 16.38
C ASN A 140 -4.50 2.38 17.44
N GLY A 141 -3.86 2.53 18.61
CA GLY A 141 -4.30 3.47 19.65
C GLY A 141 -4.31 4.94 19.19
N GLY A 142 -3.38 5.33 18.32
CA GLY A 142 -3.37 6.66 17.69
C GLY A 142 -4.52 6.84 16.71
N HIS A 143 -4.73 5.89 15.80
CA HIS A 143 -5.81 5.93 14.80
C HIS A 143 -7.19 5.96 15.46
N ILE A 144 -7.46 5.10 16.44
CA ILE A 144 -8.75 5.07 17.13
C ILE A 144 -9.02 6.37 17.90
N SER A 145 -7.98 6.98 18.47
CA SER A 145 -8.09 8.28 19.17
C SER A 145 -8.43 9.42 18.21
N ALA A 146 -7.85 9.43 17.01
CA ALA A 146 -8.17 10.39 15.97
C ALA A 146 -9.63 10.23 15.49
N ILE A 147 -10.05 8.99 15.22
CA ILE A 147 -11.45 8.69 14.87
C ILE A 147 -12.40 9.14 15.97
N ALA A 148 -12.04 8.92 17.24
CA ALA A 148 -12.85 9.35 18.38
C ALA A 148 -13.02 10.87 18.44
N ALA A 149 -11.96 11.65 18.23
CA ALA A 149 -12.05 13.11 18.16
C ALA A 149 -12.97 13.58 17.02
N ILE A 150 -12.87 12.92 15.85
CA ILE A 150 -13.72 13.19 14.68
C ILE A 150 -15.19 12.86 14.99
N ALA A 151 -15.46 11.68 15.55
CA ALA A 151 -16.81 11.20 15.87
C ALA A 151 -17.50 12.07 16.93
N LYS A 152 -16.74 12.54 17.94
CA LYS A 152 -17.23 13.48 18.97
C LYS A 152 -17.49 14.89 18.43
N GLY A 153 -16.98 15.22 17.24
CA GLY A 153 -17.06 16.57 16.69
C GLY A 153 -16.06 17.54 17.33
N ASP A 154 -15.05 17.05 18.04
CA ASP A 154 -13.96 17.87 18.60
C ASP A 154 -13.12 18.51 17.47
N VAL A 155 -13.11 17.88 16.29
CA VAL A 155 -12.40 18.34 15.09
C VAL A 155 -13.26 18.19 13.82
N SER A 156 -12.95 18.97 12.80
CA SER A 156 -13.68 19.00 11.52
C SER A 156 -12.97 18.22 10.40
N PHE A 157 -12.40 17.05 10.71
CA PHE A 157 -11.65 16.20 9.77
C PHE A 157 -12.40 14.91 9.38
N MET A 158 -13.71 15.01 9.10
CA MET A 158 -14.51 13.85 8.69
C MET A 158 -13.97 13.18 7.41
N ASP A 159 -13.35 13.95 6.53
CA ASP A 159 -12.69 13.49 5.31
C ASP A 159 -11.49 12.56 5.57
N GLN A 160 -10.91 12.59 6.78
CA GLN A 160 -9.78 11.74 7.18
C GLN A 160 -10.21 10.49 7.96
N ALA A 161 -11.49 10.36 8.32
CA ALA A 161 -11.97 9.25 9.14
C ALA A 161 -11.70 7.89 8.47
N GLU A 162 -11.92 7.81 7.16
CA GLU A 162 -11.72 6.59 6.39
C GLU A 162 -10.25 6.16 6.35
N ASP A 163 -9.30 7.11 6.21
CA ASP A 163 -7.87 6.81 6.22
C ASP A 163 -7.44 6.18 7.54
N HIS A 164 -7.91 6.70 8.67
CA HIS A 164 -7.61 6.12 9.98
C HIS A 164 -8.24 4.72 10.13
N ALA A 165 -9.48 4.53 9.69
CA ALA A 165 -10.16 3.24 9.77
C ALA A 165 -9.46 2.19 8.89
N ARG A 166 -9.04 2.55 7.67
CA ARG A 166 -8.32 1.66 6.75
C ARG A 166 -6.93 1.30 7.28
N ALA A 167 -6.22 2.22 7.91
CA ALA A 167 -4.93 1.94 8.53
C ALA A 167 -5.04 0.88 9.63
N MET A 168 -6.08 0.96 10.47
CA MET A 168 -6.36 -0.07 11.48
C MET A 168 -6.73 -1.41 10.82
N ALA A 169 -7.65 -1.38 9.86
CA ALA A 169 -8.11 -2.58 9.15
C ALA A 169 -6.97 -3.33 8.44
N ALA A 170 -5.96 -2.60 7.94
CA ALA A 170 -4.82 -3.17 7.23
C ALA A 170 -3.94 -4.08 8.11
N THR A 171 -3.97 -3.92 9.43
CA THR A 171 -3.17 -4.72 10.37
C THR A 171 -4.02 -5.62 11.27
N ALA A 172 -5.33 -5.64 11.08
CA ALA A 172 -6.24 -6.30 12.03
C ALA A 172 -6.14 -7.82 12.03
N GLY A 173 -5.86 -8.41 10.87
CA GLY A 173 -5.59 -9.85 10.73
C GLY A 173 -4.21 -10.27 11.25
N ASP A 174 -3.32 -9.32 11.54
CA ASP A 174 -1.93 -9.62 11.89
C ASP A 174 -1.72 -9.82 13.40
N ILE A 175 -2.76 -9.71 14.23
CA ILE A 175 -2.60 -9.74 15.70
C ILE A 175 -1.98 -11.05 16.19
N LEU A 176 -2.48 -12.20 15.75
CA LEU A 176 -2.05 -13.50 16.28
C LEU A 176 -0.56 -13.80 16.02
N PRO A 177 -0.03 -13.57 14.81
CA PRO A 177 1.41 -13.70 14.55
C PRO A 177 2.32 -12.84 15.43
N LEU A 178 1.82 -11.79 16.08
CA LEU A 178 2.62 -10.93 16.97
C LEU A 178 2.91 -11.55 18.34
N PHE A 179 2.29 -12.69 18.67
CA PHE A 179 2.42 -13.38 19.95
C PHE A 179 2.94 -14.82 19.77
N PRO A 180 4.12 -15.04 19.17
CA PRO A 180 4.69 -16.37 19.10
C PRO A 180 5.00 -16.91 20.51
N GLU A 181 5.06 -18.23 20.64
CA GLU A 181 5.48 -18.88 21.88
C GLU A 181 6.89 -18.41 22.30
N GLY A 182 7.09 -18.21 23.60
CA GLY A 182 8.36 -17.72 24.16
C GLY A 182 8.61 -16.21 23.96
N SER A 183 7.61 -15.44 23.50
CA SER A 183 7.67 -13.97 23.42
C SER A 183 7.13 -13.26 24.66
N ASP A 184 7.10 -13.96 25.79
CA ASP A 184 6.72 -13.54 27.13
C ASP A 184 7.92 -13.13 28.00
N THR A 185 9.11 -13.06 27.41
CA THR A 185 10.35 -12.69 28.08
C THR A 185 11.23 -11.79 27.21
N GLY A 186 12.19 -11.10 27.82
CA GLY A 186 13.23 -10.34 27.10
C GLY A 186 12.98 -8.83 26.95
N ALA A 187 11.80 -8.31 27.29
CA ALA A 187 11.55 -6.88 27.43
C ALA A 187 10.32 -6.62 28.32
N ASP A 188 10.20 -5.39 28.83
CA ASP A 188 9.02 -4.96 29.57
C ASP A 188 7.76 -5.03 28.69
N HIS A 189 6.72 -5.69 29.19
CA HIS A 189 5.44 -5.84 28.52
C HIS A 189 4.31 -6.13 29.51
N ARG A 190 3.09 -5.85 29.06
CA ARG A 190 1.86 -6.13 29.80
C ARG A 190 1.08 -7.32 29.26
N SER A 191 1.70 -8.19 28.48
CA SER A 191 1.06 -9.41 27.97
C SER A 191 0.90 -10.41 29.12
N LEU A 192 -0.33 -10.82 29.43
CA LEU A 192 -0.59 -11.80 30.47
C LEU A 192 -0.25 -13.22 29.99
N PRO A 193 0.17 -14.15 30.88
CA PRO A 193 0.37 -15.56 30.55
C PRO A 193 -0.88 -16.23 29.92
N ALA A 194 -2.06 -15.70 30.24
CA ALA A 194 -3.36 -16.12 29.71
C ALA A 194 -3.39 -16.24 28.18
N ILE A 195 -2.62 -15.41 27.45
CA ILE A 195 -2.53 -15.45 25.98
C ILE A 195 -2.11 -16.84 25.49
N TRP A 196 -1.09 -17.42 26.12
CA TRP A 196 -0.54 -18.70 25.69
C TRP A 196 -1.24 -19.90 26.35
N THR A 197 -1.88 -19.72 27.50
CA THR A 197 -2.65 -20.80 28.15
C THR A 197 -4.08 -20.94 27.61
N ASP A 198 -4.68 -19.86 27.14
CA ASP A 198 -6.00 -19.84 26.49
C ASP A 198 -5.91 -19.21 25.09
N TRP A 199 -5.15 -19.88 24.21
CA TRP A 199 -4.97 -19.43 22.83
C TRP A 199 -6.30 -19.31 22.07
N ALA A 200 -7.26 -20.19 22.34
CA ALA A 200 -8.57 -20.16 21.69
C ALA A 200 -9.39 -18.91 22.10
N GLY A 201 -9.33 -18.53 23.38
CA GLY A 201 -9.91 -17.27 23.86
C GLY A 201 -9.24 -16.06 23.21
N PHE A 202 -7.91 -16.08 23.11
CA PHE A 202 -7.14 -15.01 22.48
C PHE A 202 -7.45 -14.87 20.98
N GLU A 203 -7.50 -15.99 20.26
CA GLU A 203 -7.90 -16.06 18.85
C GLU A 203 -9.29 -15.47 18.64
N LYS A 204 -10.25 -15.86 19.48
CA LYS A 204 -11.61 -15.32 19.43
C LYS A 204 -11.64 -13.80 19.65
N ALA A 205 -10.86 -13.30 20.61
CA ALA A 205 -10.78 -11.86 20.89
C ALA A 205 -10.14 -11.08 19.73
N ALA A 206 -9.06 -11.61 19.13
CA ALA A 206 -8.43 -11.02 17.95
C ALA A 206 -9.36 -11.03 16.74
N LYS A 207 -10.08 -12.13 16.52
CA LYS A 207 -11.09 -12.27 15.46
C LYS A 207 -12.22 -11.24 15.62
N ALA A 208 -12.70 -11.03 16.84
CA ALA A 208 -13.73 -10.03 17.10
C ALA A 208 -13.29 -8.60 16.74
N TYR A 209 -12.01 -8.27 16.96
CA TYR A 209 -11.45 -7.00 16.50
C TYR A 209 -11.38 -6.93 14.96
N GLU A 210 -10.86 -7.98 14.32
CA GLU A 210 -10.79 -8.08 12.85
C GLU A 210 -12.18 -7.92 12.21
N ASP A 211 -13.18 -8.64 12.72
CA ASP A 211 -14.54 -8.66 12.19
C ASP A 211 -15.29 -7.32 12.37
N ALA A 212 -14.87 -6.48 13.32
CA ALA A 212 -15.44 -5.16 13.53
C ALA A 212 -14.88 -4.10 12.55
N MET A 213 -13.72 -4.35 11.92
CA MET A 213 -13.07 -3.37 11.05
C MET A 213 -13.86 -2.99 9.79
N PRO A 214 -14.50 -3.92 9.06
CA PRO A 214 -15.27 -3.56 7.87
C PRO A 214 -16.37 -2.54 8.15
N ALA A 215 -17.10 -2.72 9.26
CA ALA A 215 -18.15 -1.79 9.69
C ALA A 215 -17.59 -0.42 10.07
N LEU A 216 -16.41 -0.36 10.70
CA LEU A 216 -15.73 0.90 10.99
C LEU A 216 -15.33 1.65 9.70
N VAL A 217 -14.78 0.93 8.72
CA VAL A 217 -14.39 1.53 7.43
C VAL A 217 -15.60 2.04 6.66
N GLU A 218 -16.69 1.27 6.61
CA GLU A 218 -17.94 1.68 5.97
C GLU A 218 -18.55 2.92 6.65
N ALA A 219 -18.65 2.90 7.98
CA ALA A 219 -19.16 4.03 8.74
C ALA A 219 -18.30 5.29 8.56
N ALA A 220 -16.98 5.15 8.52
CA ALA A 220 -16.06 6.25 8.27
C ALA A 220 -16.22 6.84 6.86
N ALA A 221 -16.40 5.99 5.84
CA ALA A 221 -16.63 6.41 4.45
C ALA A 221 -17.99 7.10 4.25
N SER A 222 -18.98 6.81 5.10
CA SER A 222 -20.32 7.40 5.00
C SER A 222 -20.38 8.91 5.27
N GLY A 223 -19.42 9.45 6.02
CA GLY A 223 -19.44 10.83 6.50
C GLY A 223 -20.48 11.10 7.61
N ASP A 224 -21.20 10.07 8.08
CA ASP A 224 -22.14 10.19 9.20
C ASP A 224 -21.43 9.97 10.54
N ARG A 225 -21.37 11.03 11.38
CA ARG A 225 -20.76 10.96 12.71
C ARG A 225 -21.46 9.99 13.65
N ALA A 226 -22.78 9.85 13.54
CA ALA A 226 -23.53 8.94 14.42
C ALA A 226 -23.21 7.48 14.06
N ALA A 227 -23.18 7.16 12.77
CA ALA A 227 -22.75 5.84 12.28
C ALA A 227 -21.30 5.56 12.68
N LEU A 228 -20.40 6.53 12.49
CA LEU A 228 -18.99 6.42 12.89
C LEU A 228 -18.84 6.18 14.40
N GLY A 229 -19.60 6.91 15.22
CA GLY A 229 -19.60 6.73 16.68
C GLY A 229 -20.12 5.36 17.10
N GLY A 230 -21.12 4.82 16.41
CA GLY A 230 -21.63 3.47 16.62
C GLY A 230 -20.57 2.41 16.35
N ALA A 231 -19.97 2.42 15.16
CA ALA A 231 -18.94 1.46 14.78
C ALA A 231 -17.67 1.59 15.64
N LEU A 232 -17.29 2.83 16.00
CA LEU A 232 -16.17 3.08 16.90
C LEU A 232 -16.38 2.45 18.28
N ARG A 233 -17.60 2.51 18.82
CA ARG A 233 -17.94 1.87 20.10
C ARG A 233 -17.75 0.36 20.01
N ASP A 234 -18.20 -0.26 18.93
CA ASP A 234 -18.14 -1.71 18.75
C ASP A 234 -16.68 -2.18 18.63
N VAL A 235 -15.83 -1.43 17.91
CA VAL A 235 -14.37 -1.65 17.89
C VAL A 235 -13.76 -1.44 19.28
N GLY A 236 -14.16 -0.39 19.99
CA GLY A 236 -13.69 -0.12 21.35
C GLY A 236 -14.03 -1.25 22.33
N GLN A 237 -15.20 -1.89 22.17
CA GLN A 237 -15.58 -3.07 22.93
C GLN A 237 -14.69 -4.27 22.61
N ALA A 238 -14.33 -4.50 21.34
CA ALA A 238 -13.38 -5.54 20.97
C ALA A 238 -11.99 -5.29 21.58
N CYS A 239 -11.50 -4.04 21.53
CA CYS A 239 -10.25 -3.66 22.19
C CYS A 239 -10.32 -3.92 23.71
N LYS A 240 -11.43 -3.56 24.35
CA LYS A 240 -11.61 -3.77 25.81
C LYS A 240 -11.66 -5.26 26.14
N GLY A 241 -12.48 -6.04 25.44
CA GLY A 241 -12.63 -7.48 25.69
C GLY A 241 -11.31 -8.24 25.59
N CYS A 242 -10.46 -7.91 24.62
CA CYS A 242 -9.13 -8.49 24.57
C CYS A 242 -8.23 -8.02 25.73
N HIS A 243 -8.25 -6.73 26.08
CA HIS A 243 -7.37 -6.21 27.11
C HIS A 243 -7.75 -6.66 28.52
N ASP A 244 -9.04 -6.84 28.82
CA ASP A 244 -9.51 -7.28 30.13
C ASP A 244 -8.96 -8.66 30.51
N ASP A 245 -8.86 -9.57 29.53
CA ASP A 245 -8.46 -10.97 29.77
C ASP A 245 -6.96 -11.21 29.53
N PHE A 246 -6.33 -10.43 28.63
CA PHE A 246 -5.01 -10.75 28.10
C PHE A 246 -3.94 -9.67 28.31
N ARG A 247 -4.29 -8.53 28.91
CA ARG A 247 -3.32 -7.44 29.16
C ARG A 247 -3.39 -6.94 30.60
N GLU A 248 -2.24 -6.79 31.23
CA GLU A 248 -2.15 -6.11 32.52
C GLU A 248 -2.60 -4.65 32.40
N ASP A 249 -3.29 -4.20 33.45
CA ASP A 249 -3.65 -2.81 33.65
C ASP A 249 -2.41 -1.94 33.90
N LYS A 250 -2.60 -0.63 33.77
CA LYS A 250 -1.53 0.37 34.01
C LYS A 250 -1.48 0.82 35.45
#